data_AF-A0A0P7GYU2-F1
#
_entry.id   AF-A0A0P7GYU2-F1
#
_cell.length_a   1.000
_cell.length_b   1.000
_cell.length_c   1.000
_cell.angle_alpha   90.00
_cell.angle_beta   90.00
_cell.angle_gamma   90.00
#
_symmetry.space_group_name_H-M   'P 1'
#
loop_
_entity.id
_entity.type
_entity.pdbx_description
1 polymer ?
#
loop_
_entity_poly.entity_id
_entity_poly.type
_entity_poly.pdbx_seq_one_letter_code
_entity_poly.pdbx_strand_id
1 'polypeptide(L)'
;MTDSIEQRQCVLRMPEPAATESIDGDRFYFPVDAAARIDTQSVTLGSYVATFVRDGEGDVVAQMDRTDQLDLDSGEYLIELEQPVKLYVRIEGPLTVETNGMTTTVSTQGDLFVAGRSRHNHPAGTITTTGDPREMMRAVSAMSSSLKTTSVERSYPTLRGHPPEIELGDELDIPEGMAAADAGVRIEVPPQLRFVYPVAPLAFYLGAEVVPGNVPGSSARRGSATASTARAGSRRPSPRR
;
A
#
# COMPACT_ATOMS: atom_id res chain seq x y z
N MET A 1 2.91 17.31 -5.80
CA MET A 1 2.05 16.59 -4.86
C MET A 1 2.38 17.01 -3.44
N THR A 2 1.37 17.27 -2.61
CA THR A 2 1.54 17.69 -1.22
C THR A 2 0.85 16.69 -0.31
N ASP A 3 1.57 16.17 0.67
CA ASP A 3 1.05 15.38 1.77
C ASP A 3 0.87 16.32 2.97
N SER A 4 -0.38 16.72 3.23
CA SER A 4 -0.73 17.60 4.34
C SER A 4 -0.69 16.89 5.71
N ILE A 5 -0.76 15.55 5.73
CA ILE A 5 -0.74 14.75 6.95
C ILE A 5 0.69 14.72 7.51
N GLU A 6 1.67 14.47 6.65
CA GLU A 6 3.08 14.38 7.03
C GLU A 6 3.86 15.71 6.80
N GLN A 7 3.18 16.75 6.30
CA GLN A 7 3.77 18.02 5.89
C GLN A 7 4.96 17.85 4.92
N ARG A 8 4.80 16.96 3.93
CA ARG A 8 5.82 16.66 2.91
C ARG A 8 5.37 17.10 1.54
N GLN A 9 6.33 17.45 0.69
CA GLN A 9 6.07 17.79 -0.70
C GLN A 9 6.99 16.99 -1.62
N CYS A 10 6.41 16.48 -2.71
CA CYS A 10 7.15 16.01 -3.87
C CYS A 10 6.87 16.93 -5.07
N VAL A 11 7.94 17.30 -5.77
CA VAL A 11 7.88 18.10 -6.99
C VAL A 11 8.23 17.23 -8.19
N LEU A 12 7.26 17.08 -9.09
CA LEU A 12 7.45 16.59 -10.45
C LEU A 12 7.58 17.80 -11.37
N ARG A 13 8.65 17.82 -12.18
CA ARG A 13 8.85 18.83 -13.21
C ARG A 13 8.41 18.28 -14.55
N MET A 14 7.72 19.11 -15.32
CA MET A 14 7.29 18.79 -16.68
C MET A 14 8.13 19.63 -17.65
N PRO A 15 8.42 19.14 -18.87
CA PRO A 15 9.13 19.91 -19.88
C PRO A 15 8.38 21.21 -20.23
N GLU A 16 7.04 21.12 -20.29
CA GLU A 16 6.13 22.21 -20.60
C GLU A 16 4.97 22.21 -19.59
N PRO A 17 4.26 23.35 -19.40
CA PRO A 17 3.06 23.38 -18.59
C PRO A 17 1.98 22.43 -19.15
N ALA A 18 1.52 21.49 -18.33
CA ALA A 18 0.49 20.52 -18.70
C ALA A 18 -0.76 20.68 -17.82
N ALA A 19 -1.92 20.34 -18.38
CA ALA A 19 -3.15 20.24 -17.63
C ALA A 19 -3.11 19.02 -16.69
N THR A 20 -3.70 19.16 -15.51
CA THR A 20 -3.86 18.05 -14.56
C THR A 20 -5.32 17.83 -14.25
N GLU A 21 -5.76 16.59 -14.32
CA GLU A 21 -7.12 16.16 -14.01
C GLU A 21 -7.09 15.17 -12.85
N SER A 22 -7.89 15.40 -11.81
CA SER A 22 -8.04 14.44 -10.71
C SER A 22 -8.74 13.17 -11.23
N ILE A 23 -8.22 12.00 -10.87
CA ILE A 23 -8.78 10.71 -11.28
C ILE A 23 -8.97 9.80 -10.07
N ASP A 24 -9.71 8.71 -10.29
CA ASP A 24 -9.84 7.64 -9.31
C ASP A 24 -8.51 6.89 -9.11
N GLY A 25 -8.20 6.57 -7.85
CA GLY A 25 -7.03 5.80 -7.45
C GLY A 25 -7.10 4.32 -7.84
N ASP A 26 -8.29 3.79 -8.13
CA ASP A 26 -8.51 2.39 -8.54
C ASP A 26 -7.78 1.98 -9.83
N ARG A 27 -7.25 2.95 -10.58
CA ARG A 27 -6.35 2.69 -11.71
C ARG A 27 -4.96 2.20 -11.30
N PHE A 28 -4.59 2.29 -10.02
CA PHE A 28 -3.28 1.89 -9.53
C PHE A 28 -3.34 0.51 -8.89
N TYR A 29 -2.33 -0.32 -9.15
CA TYR A 29 -2.22 -1.66 -8.55
C TYR A 29 -2.19 -1.59 -7.01
N PHE A 30 -1.46 -0.62 -6.46
CA PHE A 30 -1.43 -0.37 -5.01
C PHE A 30 -2.46 0.69 -4.62
N PRO A 31 -3.05 0.59 -3.41
CA PRO A 31 -3.87 1.66 -2.86
C PRO A 31 -3.11 2.99 -2.80
N VAL A 32 -3.78 4.08 -3.16
CA VAL A 32 -3.25 5.46 -3.16
C VAL A 32 -4.25 6.42 -2.51
N ASP A 33 -3.77 7.55 -1.99
CA ASP A 33 -4.65 8.52 -1.32
C ASP A 33 -5.16 9.59 -2.30
N ALA A 34 -4.39 9.90 -3.36
CA ALA A 34 -4.79 10.81 -4.42
C ALA A 34 -4.10 10.46 -5.75
N ALA A 35 -4.80 10.68 -6.86
CA ALA A 35 -4.32 10.41 -8.21
C ALA A 35 -4.72 11.52 -9.19
N ALA A 36 -3.89 11.74 -10.21
CA ALA A 36 -4.15 12.68 -11.29
C ALA A 36 -3.59 12.17 -12.62
N ARG A 37 -4.32 12.46 -13.71
CA ARG A 37 -3.82 12.38 -15.09
C ARG A 37 -3.11 13.69 -15.41
N ILE A 38 -1.96 13.59 -16.07
CA ILE A 38 -1.16 14.72 -16.52
C ILE A 38 -0.98 14.58 -18.03
N ASP A 39 -1.42 15.60 -18.77
CA ASP A 39 -1.27 15.68 -20.24
C ASP A 39 0.16 16.03 -20.63
N THR A 40 1.06 15.09 -20.37
CA THR A 40 2.47 15.20 -20.68
C THR A 40 3.07 13.83 -20.91
N GLN A 41 4.06 13.79 -21.79
CA GLN A 41 4.79 12.57 -22.14
C GLN A 41 6.02 12.36 -21.27
N SER A 42 6.37 13.31 -20.39
CA SER A 42 7.53 13.17 -19.53
C SER A 42 7.42 13.95 -18.23
N VAL A 43 7.94 13.34 -17.16
CA VAL A 43 8.14 14.01 -15.87
C VAL A 43 9.55 13.74 -15.37
N THR A 44 10.13 14.74 -14.71
CA THR A 44 11.47 14.68 -14.11
C THR A 44 11.41 14.98 -12.62
N LEU A 45 12.06 14.13 -11.84
CA LEU A 45 12.30 14.33 -10.42
C LEU A 45 13.66 14.97 -10.20
N GLY A 46 13.69 16.02 -9.36
CA GLY A 46 14.90 16.81 -9.06
C GLY A 46 15.88 16.16 -8.07
N SER A 47 15.82 14.84 -7.89
CA SER A 47 16.72 14.06 -7.05
C SER A 47 16.71 12.61 -7.51
N TYR A 48 17.84 11.89 -7.38
CA TYR A 48 17.81 10.43 -7.43
C TYR A 48 16.95 9.89 -6.29
N VAL A 49 16.06 8.96 -6.63
CA VAL A 49 15.22 8.21 -5.70
C VAL A 49 15.30 6.75 -6.09
N ALA A 50 15.26 5.84 -5.11
CA ALA A 50 15.19 4.41 -5.42
C ALA A 50 13.93 4.19 -6.27
N THR A 51 14.13 3.66 -7.47
CA THR A 51 13.10 3.55 -8.51
C THR A 51 12.93 2.08 -8.86
N PHE A 52 11.70 1.59 -8.68
CA PHE A 52 11.32 0.23 -9.04
C PHE A 52 10.29 0.31 -10.16
N VAL A 53 10.49 -0.45 -11.23
CA VAL A 53 9.54 -0.57 -12.33
C VAL A 53 8.83 -1.90 -12.18
N ARG A 54 7.51 -1.84 -12.19
CA ARG A 54 6.63 -3.01 -12.14
C ARG A 54 5.79 -3.10 -13.40
N ASP A 55 5.38 -4.31 -13.75
CA ASP A 55 4.35 -4.53 -14.76
C ASP A 55 2.92 -4.31 -14.20
N GLY A 56 1.91 -4.50 -15.05
CA GLY A 56 0.50 -4.36 -14.68
C GLY A 56 -0.01 -5.36 -13.63
N GLU A 57 0.70 -6.47 -13.44
CA GLU A 57 0.40 -7.49 -12.41
C GLU A 57 1.11 -7.18 -11.08
N GLY A 58 1.89 -6.09 -11.03
CA GLY A 58 2.60 -5.63 -9.84
C GLY A 58 3.96 -6.30 -9.62
N ASP A 59 4.42 -7.17 -10.52
CA ASP A 59 5.72 -7.82 -10.42
C ASP A 59 6.85 -6.85 -10.75
N VAL A 60 7.95 -6.90 -9.99
CA VAL A 60 9.12 -6.05 -10.24
C VAL A 60 9.87 -6.57 -11.46
N VAL A 61 9.89 -5.77 -12.53
CA VAL A 61 10.61 -6.08 -13.77
C VAL A 61 11.98 -5.41 -13.85
N ALA A 62 12.18 -4.30 -13.14
CA ALA A 62 13.47 -3.64 -13.03
C ALA A 62 13.60 -2.83 -11.74
N GLN A 63 14.85 -2.67 -11.29
CA GLN A 63 15.24 -1.73 -10.24
C GLN A 63 16.37 -0.87 -10.82
N MET A 64 16.22 0.46 -10.78
CA MET A 64 17.19 1.38 -11.36
C MET A 64 18.35 1.61 -10.40
N ASP A 65 19.56 1.55 -10.93
CA ASP A 65 20.77 2.01 -10.24
C ASP A 65 20.87 3.55 -10.25
N ARG A 66 21.87 4.12 -9.57
CA ARG A 66 22.05 5.59 -9.50
C ARG A 66 22.29 6.25 -10.86
N THR A 67 22.81 5.51 -11.83
CA THR A 67 23.06 6.02 -13.18
C THR A 67 22.75 4.88 -14.13
N ASP A 68 21.59 4.96 -14.76
CA ASP A 68 21.01 3.85 -15.50
C ASP A 68 19.98 4.35 -16.52
N GLN A 69 19.72 3.53 -17.52
CA GLN A 69 18.68 3.77 -18.50
C GLN A 69 17.95 2.45 -18.80
N LEU A 70 16.62 2.53 -18.80
CA LEU A 70 15.73 1.42 -19.12
C LEU A 70 14.75 1.84 -20.20
N ASP A 71 14.64 1.01 -21.23
CA ASP A 71 13.65 1.13 -22.29
C ASP A 71 12.82 -0.15 -22.33
N LEU A 72 11.49 -0.01 -22.25
CA LEU A 72 10.53 -1.10 -22.30
C LEU A 72 9.53 -0.87 -23.44
N ASP A 73 9.20 -1.95 -24.13
CA ASP A 73 8.18 -1.98 -25.18
C ASP A 73 6.78 -1.64 -24.60
N SER A 74 5.81 -1.44 -25.48
CA SER A 74 4.44 -1.12 -25.08
C SER A 74 3.85 -2.12 -24.09
N GLY A 75 3.40 -1.61 -22.94
CA GLY A 75 2.77 -2.39 -21.89
C GLY A 75 2.08 -1.51 -20.85
N GLU A 76 1.64 -2.11 -19.75
CA GLU A 76 1.21 -1.37 -18.56
C GLU A 76 2.33 -1.45 -17.53
N TYR A 77 2.78 -0.29 -17.06
CA TYR A 77 3.85 -0.19 -16.08
C TYR A 77 3.46 0.69 -14.91
N LEU A 78 3.97 0.33 -13.75
CA LEU A 78 3.87 1.10 -12.53
C LEU A 78 5.26 1.36 -11.97
N ILE A 79 5.68 2.63 -11.97
CA ILE A 79 6.93 3.06 -11.37
C ILE A 79 6.67 3.45 -9.92
N GLU A 80 7.34 2.78 -9.00
CA GLU A 80 7.37 3.14 -7.58
C GLU A 80 8.62 3.98 -7.30
N LEU A 81 8.41 5.21 -6.82
CA LEU A 81 9.46 6.17 -6.51
C LEU A 81 9.53 6.37 -4.99
N GLU A 82 10.67 5.98 -4.41
CA GLU A 82 10.84 6.03 -2.96
C GLU A 82 11.17 7.45 -2.47
N GLN A 83 10.12 8.19 -2.13
CA GLN A 83 10.15 9.56 -1.65
C GLN A 83 9.49 9.71 -0.27
N PRO A 84 9.61 10.89 0.39
CA PRO A 84 8.91 11.17 1.64
C PRO A 84 7.39 10.96 1.55
N VAL A 85 6.82 11.11 0.34
CA VAL A 85 5.50 10.64 -0.05
C VAL A 85 5.72 9.48 -1.01
N LYS A 86 5.04 8.34 -0.84
CA LYS A 86 5.16 7.23 -1.80
C LYS A 86 4.51 7.69 -3.11
N LEU A 87 5.32 7.86 -4.15
CA LEU A 87 4.87 8.36 -5.44
C LEU A 87 4.85 7.21 -6.44
N TYR A 88 3.79 7.19 -7.24
CA TYR A 88 3.55 6.22 -8.29
C TYR A 88 3.36 6.95 -9.62
N VAL A 89 3.99 6.43 -10.68
CA VAL A 89 3.71 6.85 -12.05
C VAL A 89 3.26 5.62 -12.82
N ARG A 90 2.00 5.61 -13.26
CA ARG A 90 1.44 4.57 -14.15
C ARG A 90 1.56 5.06 -15.60
N ILE A 91 2.01 4.14 -16.45
CA ILE A 91 2.21 4.34 -17.88
C ILE A 91 1.43 3.27 -18.64
N GLU A 92 0.77 3.68 -19.70
CA GLU A 92 0.09 2.82 -20.67
C GLU A 92 0.74 3.07 -22.03
N GLY A 93 1.64 2.17 -22.46
CA GLY A 93 2.45 2.34 -23.66
C GLY A 93 3.93 2.01 -23.41
N PRO A 94 4.83 2.41 -24.34
CA PRO A 94 6.27 2.21 -24.15
C PRO A 94 6.77 3.11 -23.01
N LEU A 95 7.80 2.65 -22.30
CA LEU A 95 8.35 3.34 -21.15
C LEU A 95 9.87 3.52 -21.32
N THR A 96 10.34 4.75 -21.11
CA THR A 96 11.75 5.04 -20.88
C THR A 96 11.93 5.63 -19.48
N VAL A 97 12.89 5.09 -18.73
CA VAL A 97 13.33 5.63 -17.43
C VAL A 97 14.83 5.90 -17.53
N GLU A 98 15.23 7.13 -17.24
CA GLU A 98 16.64 7.52 -17.20
C GLU A 98 16.97 8.13 -15.84
N THR A 99 18.09 7.72 -15.27
CA THR A 99 18.66 8.38 -14.10
C THR A 99 20.14 8.65 -14.27
N ASN A 100 20.59 9.83 -13.83
CA ASN A 100 21.96 10.32 -13.98
C ASN A 100 22.61 10.68 -12.63
N GLY A 101 22.05 10.17 -11.53
CA GLY A 101 22.49 10.44 -10.16
C GLY A 101 21.95 11.75 -9.57
N MET A 102 21.51 12.69 -10.40
CA MET A 102 20.91 13.96 -9.97
C MET A 102 19.40 13.99 -10.21
N THR A 103 18.96 13.43 -11.33
CA THR A 103 17.55 13.42 -11.73
C THR A 103 17.11 12.01 -12.09
N THR A 104 15.80 11.78 -12.01
CA THR A 104 15.14 10.62 -12.60
C THR A 104 14.08 11.15 -13.56
N THR A 105 14.16 10.78 -14.83
CA THR A 105 13.20 11.18 -15.86
C THR A 105 12.44 9.95 -16.31
N VAL A 106 11.12 10.08 -16.35
CA VAL A 106 10.20 9.09 -16.90
C VAL A 106 9.61 9.68 -18.16
N SER A 107 9.57 8.91 -19.24
CA SER A 107 8.92 9.32 -20.48
C SER A 107 8.17 8.17 -21.16
N THR A 108 7.16 8.54 -21.94
CA THR A 108 6.29 7.63 -22.69
C THR A 108 5.74 8.35 -23.94
N GLN A 109 4.86 7.71 -24.71
CA GLN A 109 4.21 8.28 -25.89
C GLN A 109 2.80 8.83 -25.63
N GLY A 110 2.24 8.63 -24.43
CA GLY A 110 0.93 9.14 -24.02
C GLY A 110 0.96 9.98 -22.75
N ASP A 111 -0.21 10.18 -22.15
CA ASP A 111 -0.34 10.81 -20.84
C ASP A 111 0.28 9.97 -19.73
N LEU A 112 0.67 10.67 -18.65
CA LEU A 112 1.13 10.05 -17.42
C LEU A 112 0.05 10.11 -16.36
N PHE A 113 -0.09 9.01 -15.62
CA PHE A 113 -0.96 8.95 -14.45
C PHE A 113 -0.09 8.95 -13.20
N VAL A 114 -0.24 9.96 -12.36
CA VAL A 114 0.55 10.11 -11.14
C VAL A 114 -0.35 9.92 -9.95
N ALA A 115 0.09 9.14 -8.97
CA ALA A 115 -0.58 9.04 -7.70
C ALA A 115 0.41 9.10 -6.56
N GLY A 116 -0.08 9.36 -5.36
CA GLY A 116 0.74 9.06 -4.21
C GLY A 116 -0.03 8.73 -2.96
N ARG A 117 0.75 8.24 -2.01
CA ARG A 117 0.29 7.72 -0.73
C ARG A 117 1.12 8.36 0.38
N SER A 118 0.43 8.93 1.34
CA SER A 118 1.00 9.39 2.59
C SER A 118 1.57 8.21 3.35
N ARG A 119 2.64 8.46 4.12
CA ARG A 119 3.23 7.41 4.95
C ARG A 119 2.39 7.10 6.18
N HIS A 120 1.49 8.02 6.57
CA HIS A 120 0.69 7.93 7.79
C HIS A 120 1.53 7.44 8.98
N ASN A 121 2.57 8.18 9.35
CA ASN A 121 3.42 7.89 10.51
C ASN A 121 2.80 8.36 11.83
N HIS A 122 1.65 9.04 11.78
CA HIS A 122 0.89 9.51 12.94
C HIS A 122 -0.52 8.89 12.97
N PRO A 123 -1.11 8.71 14.17
CA PRO A 123 -2.48 8.23 14.28
C PRO A 123 -3.45 9.05 13.43
N ALA A 124 -4.29 8.36 12.65
CA ALA A 124 -5.32 9.01 11.83
C ALA A 124 -6.50 9.55 12.67
N GLY A 125 -6.55 9.19 13.96
CA GLY A 125 -7.43 9.74 14.98
C GLY A 125 -7.39 8.88 16.24
N THR A 126 -8.39 9.07 17.11
CA THR A 126 -8.40 8.50 18.47
C THR A 126 -9.59 7.56 18.64
N ILE A 127 -9.35 6.42 19.28
CA ILE A 127 -10.37 5.50 19.81
C ILE A 127 -10.34 5.64 21.34
N THR A 128 -11.49 5.91 21.94
CA THR A 128 -11.64 5.98 23.39
C THR A 128 -12.13 4.64 23.91
N THR A 129 -11.56 4.13 24.99
CA THR A 129 -11.99 2.89 25.65
C THR A 129 -11.90 3.01 27.15
N THR A 130 -12.60 2.15 27.88
CA THR A 130 -12.40 2.03 29.33
C THR A 130 -11.28 1.03 29.66
N GLY A 131 -11.03 0.83 30.96
CA GLY A 131 -10.20 -0.26 31.47
C GLY A 131 -10.87 -1.65 31.41
N ASP A 132 -12.12 -1.77 30.95
CA ASP A 132 -12.77 -3.06 30.76
C ASP A 132 -12.05 -3.87 29.67
N PRO A 133 -11.62 -5.11 29.95
CA PRO A 133 -10.90 -5.92 28.97
C PRO A 133 -11.66 -6.21 27.68
N ARG A 134 -13.00 -6.27 27.70
CA ARG A 134 -13.80 -6.57 26.50
C ARG A 134 -13.95 -5.35 25.62
N GLU A 135 -14.05 -4.16 26.21
CA GLU A 135 -13.98 -2.91 25.46
C GLU A 135 -12.60 -2.69 24.86
N MET A 136 -11.54 -2.96 25.62
CA MET A 136 -10.17 -2.92 25.10
C MET A 136 -9.95 -3.90 23.94
N MET A 137 -10.56 -5.10 23.97
CA MET A 137 -10.52 -6.04 22.84
C MET A 137 -11.16 -5.44 21.56
N ARG A 138 -12.27 -4.71 21.69
CA ARG A 138 -12.92 -4.01 20.56
C ARG A 138 -12.03 -2.88 20.03
N ALA A 139 -11.45 -2.08 20.91
CA ALA A 139 -10.53 -1.02 20.55
C ALA A 139 -9.29 -1.56 19.80
N VAL A 140 -8.66 -2.62 20.32
CA VAL A 140 -7.52 -3.29 19.65
C VAL A 140 -7.91 -3.86 18.28
N SER A 141 -9.10 -4.43 18.14
CA SER A 141 -9.58 -4.94 16.85
C SER A 141 -9.71 -3.81 15.81
N ALA A 142 -10.24 -2.66 16.23
CA ALA A 142 -10.44 -1.48 15.41
C ALA A 142 -9.14 -0.78 14.97
N MET A 143 -7.99 -1.06 15.62
CA MET A 143 -6.69 -0.53 15.18
C MET A 143 -6.35 -0.87 13.72
N SER A 144 -6.89 -1.99 13.23
CA SER A 144 -6.72 -2.44 11.84
C SER A 144 -7.37 -1.52 10.79
N SER A 145 -8.19 -0.55 11.20
CA SER A 145 -8.71 0.50 10.31
C SER A 145 -7.61 1.28 9.57
N SER A 146 -6.40 1.37 10.13
CA SER A 146 -5.25 2.01 9.48
C SER A 146 -4.56 1.14 8.41
N LEU A 147 -5.00 -0.11 8.21
CA LEU A 147 -4.49 -0.95 7.12
C LEU A 147 -5.07 -0.49 5.78
N LYS A 148 -4.20 -0.26 4.80
CA LYS A 148 -4.61 0.10 3.44
C LYS A 148 -5.02 -1.13 2.62
N THR A 149 -4.67 -2.32 3.10
CA THR A 149 -5.02 -3.61 2.47
C THR A 149 -4.96 -4.74 3.48
N THR A 150 -5.79 -5.78 3.28
CA THR A 150 -5.76 -7.04 4.06
C THR A 150 -4.92 -8.14 3.40
N SER A 151 -4.40 -7.87 2.19
CA SER A 151 -3.49 -8.74 1.45
C SER A 151 -2.09 -8.79 2.08
N VAL A 152 -1.19 -9.65 1.56
CA VAL A 152 0.16 -9.86 2.13
C VAL A 152 1.06 -8.62 1.98
N GLU A 153 0.70 -7.73 1.06
CA GLU A 153 1.33 -6.48 0.72
C GLU A 153 1.37 -5.52 1.92
N ARG A 154 0.52 -5.71 2.94
CA ARG A 154 0.61 -5.00 4.23
C ARG A 154 1.96 -5.20 4.96
N SER A 155 2.78 -6.15 4.52
CA SER A 155 4.18 -6.29 4.97
C SER A 155 5.01 -5.03 4.66
N TYR A 156 4.65 -4.27 3.63
CA TYR A 156 5.25 -2.97 3.34
C TYR A 156 4.78 -1.92 4.34
N PRO A 157 5.69 -1.21 5.06
CA PRO A 157 5.32 -0.28 6.12
C PRO A 157 4.27 0.77 5.73
N THR A 158 4.32 1.27 4.49
CA THR A 158 3.39 2.29 4.00
C THR A 158 1.99 1.78 3.67
N LEU A 159 1.75 0.46 3.75
CA LEU A 159 0.44 -0.17 3.60
C LEU A 159 -0.17 -0.58 4.95
N ARG A 160 0.58 -0.41 6.03
CA ARG A 160 0.14 -0.56 7.43
C ARG A 160 0.34 0.77 8.15
N GLY A 161 -0.53 1.74 7.86
CA GLY A 161 -0.45 3.08 8.44
C GLY A 161 -0.43 3.04 9.97
N HIS A 162 -0.03 4.13 10.61
CA HIS A 162 0.04 4.19 12.06
C HIS A 162 -1.34 3.88 12.67
N PRO A 163 -1.43 2.96 13.64
CA PRO A 163 -2.68 2.69 14.34
C PRO A 163 -3.28 3.95 14.97
N PRO A 164 -4.61 4.01 15.16
CA PRO A 164 -5.26 5.05 15.94
C PRO A 164 -4.67 5.16 17.35
N GLU A 165 -4.75 6.34 17.93
CA GLU A 165 -4.41 6.58 19.33
C GLU A 165 -5.48 5.92 20.20
N ILE A 166 -5.06 5.25 21.28
CA ILE A 166 -5.99 4.67 22.25
C ILE A 166 -5.97 5.57 23.49
N GLU A 167 -7.11 6.16 23.80
CA GLU A 167 -7.30 6.99 24.99
C GLU A 167 -8.19 6.26 26.01
N LEU A 168 -7.87 6.40 27.30
CA LEU A 168 -8.71 5.87 28.37
C LEU A 168 -9.76 6.90 28.76
N GLY A 169 -11.03 6.53 28.67
CA GLY A 169 -12.18 7.34 29.08
C GLY A 169 -13.20 6.55 29.87
N ASP A 170 -14.41 7.10 29.97
CA ASP A 170 -15.52 6.52 30.74
C ASP A 170 -16.38 5.53 29.93
N GLU A 171 -16.27 5.55 28.60
CA GLU A 171 -16.99 4.65 27.69
C GLU A 171 -16.16 4.32 26.43
N LEU A 172 -16.57 3.26 25.73
CA LEU A 172 -16.01 2.90 24.44
C LEU A 172 -16.62 3.76 23.32
N ASP A 173 -15.77 4.50 22.62
CA ASP A 173 -16.11 5.26 21.41
C ASP A 173 -15.15 4.90 20.28
N ILE A 174 -15.70 4.34 19.19
CA ILE A 174 -14.98 4.02 17.96
C ILE A 174 -15.63 4.86 16.84
N PRO A 175 -14.93 5.88 16.30
CA PRO A 175 -15.48 6.71 15.23
C PRO A 175 -15.93 5.89 14.02
N GLU A 176 -17.00 6.32 13.33
CA GLU A 176 -17.61 5.58 12.20
C GLU A 176 -16.63 5.25 11.05
N GLY A 177 -15.52 5.98 10.93
CA GLY A 177 -14.45 5.73 9.94
C GLY A 177 -13.34 4.77 10.40
N MET A 178 -13.38 4.26 11.64
CA MET A 178 -12.33 3.41 12.23
C MET A 178 -12.79 1.99 12.52
N ALA A 179 -13.75 1.48 11.73
CA ALA A 179 -14.14 0.09 11.82
C ALA A 179 -12.95 -0.85 11.54
N ALA A 180 -12.88 -1.96 12.27
CA ALA A 180 -11.87 -2.98 12.05
C ALA A 180 -11.89 -3.50 10.61
N ALA A 181 -10.71 -3.72 10.03
CA ALA A 181 -10.60 -4.40 8.74
C ALA A 181 -11.04 -5.87 8.88
N ASP A 182 -11.91 -6.36 7.99
CA ASP A 182 -12.28 -7.78 7.97
C ASP A 182 -11.25 -8.58 7.15
N ALA A 183 -10.21 -9.06 7.84
CA ALA A 183 -9.26 -10.02 7.25
C ALA A 183 -9.66 -11.49 7.48
N GLY A 184 -10.81 -11.76 8.11
CA GLY A 184 -11.28 -13.11 8.44
C GLY A 184 -10.42 -13.85 9.50
N VAL A 185 -9.60 -13.14 10.27
CA VAL A 185 -8.73 -13.70 11.33
C VAL A 185 -9.31 -13.37 12.70
N ARG A 186 -9.32 -14.36 13.61
CA ARG A 186 -9.72 -14.19 15.01
C ARG A 186 -8.62 -14.61 15.96
N ILE A 187 -8.42 -13.80 17.00
CA ILE A 187 -7.51 -14.09 18.12
C ILE A 187 -8.35 -14.19 19.39
N GLU A 188 -8.37 -15.38 19.97
CA GLU A 188 -9.08 -15.67 21.20
C GLU A 188 -8.12 -15.56 22.39
N VAL A 189 -8.42 -14.67 23.34
CA VAL A 189 -7.65 -14.54 24.59
C VAL A 189 -8.57 -14.35 25.79
N PRO A 190 -8.14 -14.71 27.01
CA PRO A 190 -8.91 -14.41 28.21
C PRO A 190 -9.16 -12.89 28.31
N PRO A 191 -10.36 -12.46 28.77
CA PRO A 191 -10.72 -11.04 28.90
C PRO A 191 -10.02 -10.41 30.10
N GLN A 192 -8.70 -10.30 30.01
CA GLN A 192 -7.81 -9.71 31.01
C GLN A 192 -6.70 -8.99 30.27
N LEU A 193 -6.42 -7.72 30.62
CA LEU A 193 -5.54 -6.82 29.87
C LEU A 193 -4.13 -7.41 29.63
N ARG A 194 -3.62 -8.22 30.57
CA ARG A 194 -2.32 -8.91 30.42
C ARG A 194 -2.24 -9.85 29.22
N PHE A 195 -3.36 -10.30 28.68
CA PHE A 195 -3.41 -11.11 27.46
C PHE A 195 -3.83 -10.30 26.24
N VAL A 196 -4.58 -9.21 26.42
CA VAL A 196 -5.00 -8.32 25.32
C VAL A 196 -3.81 -7.50 24.80
N TYR A 197 -3.01 -6.89 25.67
CA TYR A 197 -1.90 -6.03 25.23
C TYR A 197 -0.82 -6.76 24.42
N PRO A 198 -0.36 -7.98 24.81
CA PRO A 198 0.65 -8.68 24.01
C PRO A 198 0.18 -9.09 22.61
N VAL A 199 -1.13 -9.29 22.40
CA VAL A 199 -1.65 -9.66 21.08
C VAL A 199 -1.96 -8.46 20.20
N ALA A 200 -2.00 -7.23 20.74
CA ALA A 200 -2.38 -6.04 19.98
C ALA A 200 -1.53 -5.79 18.72
N PRO A 201 -0.17 -5.90 18.75
CA PRO A 201 0.63 -5.73 17.53
C PRO A 201 0.33 -6.79 16.46
N LEU A 202 0.08 -8.03 16.87
CA LEU A 202 -0.25 -9.12 15.96
C LEU A 202 -1.67 -8.95 15.40
N ALA A 203 -2.63 -8.56 16.24
CA ALA A 203 -4.01 -8.29 15.85
C ALA A 203 -4.07 -7.17 14.81
N PHE A 204 -3.35 -6.07 15.07
CA PHE A 204 -3.19 -4.98 14.12
C PHE A 204 -2.57 -5.48 12.80
N TYR A 205 -1.44 -6.19 12.86
CA TYR A 205 -0.75 -6.68 11.67
C TYR A 205 -1.61 -7.64 10.82
N LEU A 206 -2.44 -8.47 11.45
CA LEU A 206 -3.27 -9.44 10.75
C LEU A 206 -4.64 -8.89 10.33
N GLY A 207 -5.04 -7.70 10.79
CA GLY A 207 -6.43 -7.27 10.68
C GLY A 207 -7.38 -8.21 11.44
N ALA A 208 -6.96 -8.68 12.61
CA ALA A 208 -7.69 -9.69 13.37
C ALA A 208 -8.69 -9.10 14.36
N GLU A 209 -9.84 -9.76 14.48
CA GLU A 209 -10.79 -9.53 15.54
C GLU A 209 -10.30 -10.22 16.83
N VAL A 210 -10.09 -9.44 17.90
CA VAL A 210 -9.75 -9.97 19.22
C VAL A 210 -11.04 -10.24 19.98
N VAL A 211 -11.25 -11.49 20.36
CA VAL A 211 -12.48 -11.94 21.02
C VAL A 211 -12.18 -12.69 22.32
N PRO A 212 -13.10 -12.70 23.29
CA PRO A 212 -12.91 -13.41 24.55
C PRO A 212 -12.87 -14.94 24.34
N GLY A 213 -11.87 -15.60 24.92
CA GLY A 213 -11.71 -17.06 24.93
C GLY A 213 -11.14 -17.59 26.25
N ASN A 214 -11.33 -18.89 26.53
CA ASN A 214 -10.90 -19.49 27.81
C ASN A 214 -9.43 -19.92 27.84
N VAL A 215 -8.83 -20.12 26.67
CA VAL A 215 -7.41 -20.47 26.46
C VAL A 215 -6.92 -19.66 25.25
N PRO A 216 -5.69 -19.11 25.26
CA PRO A 216 -5.17 -18.40 24.10
C PRO A 216 -5.18 -19.29 22.85
N GLY A 217 -5.77 -18.81 21.76
CA GLY A 217 -5.84 -19.52 20.48
C GLY A 217 -6.05 -18.56 19.31
N SER A 218 -5.71 -18.97 18.09
CA SER A 218 -6.03 -18.22 16.88
C SER A 218 -6.76 -19.13 15.89
N SER A 219 -7.75 -18.57 15.20
CA SER A 219 -8.44 -19.23 14.10
C SER A 219 -8.54 -18.31 12.90
N ALA A 220 -8.44 -18.85 11.69
CA ALA A 220 -8.62 -18.13 10.45
C ALA A 220 -9.78 -18.75 9.68
N ARG A 221 -10.70 -17.92 9.17
CA ARG A 221 -11.72 -18.38 8.24
C ARG A 221 -11.00 -18.80 6.96
N ARG A 222 -11.17 -20.05 6.51
CA ARG A 222 -10.55 -20.50 5.24
C ARG A 222 -11.10 -19.65 4.09
N GLY A 223 -10.29 -18.73 3.58
CA GLY A 223 -10.53 -18.10 2.29
C GLY A 223 -10.35 -19.15 1.19
N SER A 224 -11.34 -19.30 0.31
CA SER A 224 -11.20 -20.11 -0.89
C SER A 224 -10.27 -19.40 -1.87
N ALA A 225 -8.97 -19.63 -1.75
CA ALA A 225 -8.03 -19.30 -2.82
C ALA A 225 -8.18 -20.34 -3.93
N THR A 226 -8.96 -20.03 -4.97
CA THR A 226 -8.88 -20.76 -6.24
C THR A 226 -7.56 -20.42 -6.91
N ALA A 227 -6.51 -21.14 -6.54
CA ALA A 227 -5.29 -21.19 -7.34
C ALA A 227 -5.59 -22.00 -8.61
N SER A 228 -5.92 -21.32 -9.70
CA SER A 228 -5.98 -21.91 -11.04
C SER A 228 -4.55 -22.30 -11.45
N THR A 229 -4.16 -23.54 -11.16
CA THR A 229 -2.92 -24.11 -11.71
C THR A 229 -3.18 -24.48 -13.17
N ALA A 230 -2.78 -23.60 -14.09
CA ALA A 230 -2.70 -23.92 -15.50
C ALA A 230 -1.61 -24.98 -15.70
N ARG A 231 -2.04 -26.18 -16.08
CA ARG A 231 -1.19 -27.34 -16.36
C ARG A 231 -0.33 -27.05 -17.59
N ALA A 232 0.96 -26.79 -17.41
CA ALA A 232 1.91 -26.64 -18.50
C ALA A 232 1.99 -27.95 -19.31
N GLY A 233 1.51 -27.90 -20.56
CA GLY A 233 1.62 -28.98 -21.52
C GLY A 233 3.07 -29.17 -21.97
N SER A 234 3.63 -30.34 -21.69
CA SER A 234 4.95 -30.74 -22.17
C SER A 234 4.94 -30.91 -23.70
N ARG A 235 5.50 -29.96 -24.44
CA ARG A 235 5.89 -30.16 -25.85
C ARG A 235 7.26 -30.84 -25.89
N ARG A 236 7.32 -32.07 -26.42
CA ARG A 236 8.58 -32.72 -26.82
C ARG A 236 9.11 -32.08 -28.12
N PRO A 237 10.42 -31.86 -28.26
CA PRO A 237 11.00 -31.42 -29.53
C PRO A 237 11.08 -32.60 -30.52
N SER A 238 10.72 -32.35 -31.78
CA SER A 238 10.91 -33.28 -32.89
C SER A 238 12.36 -33.19 -33.40
N PRO A 239 13.02 -34.32 -33.73
CA PRO A 239 14.37 -34.28 -34.29
C PRO A 239 14.31 -33.96 -35.79
N ARG A 240 15.22 -33.10 -36.23
CA ARG A 240 15.47 -32.77 -37.64
C ARG A 240 15.94 -34.01 -38.41
N ARG A 241 15.39 -34.20 -39.61
CA ARG A 241 16.10 -34.65 -40.81
C ARG A 241 15.49 -33.97 -42.02
#